data_AF-A0A261C335-F1
#
_entry.id   AF-A0A261C335-F1
#
_cell.length_a   1.000
_cell.length_b   1.000
_cell.length_c   1.000
_cell.angle_alpha   90.00
_cell.angle_beta   90.00
_cell.angle_gamma   90.00
#
_symmetry.space_group_name_H-M   'P 1'
#
loop_
_entity.id
_entity.type
_entity.pdbx_description
1 polymer ?
#
loop_
_entity_poly.entity_id
_entity_poly.type
_entity_poly.pdbx_seq_one_letter_code
_entity_poly.pdbx_strand_id
1 'polypeptide(L)'
;MSFSVVFQTPNEEIFKKEEKICEEQAELLRSTGETYVDQDFPPDDPSCVGTILDRHDKPTLQDMTGPWYPPHKFTEILNDDWCVYNDPWPFHVDQGNLGDCGLIAAIQCIARRKELLEFILPDRDYTKDCGIVHVRLFVKKKWEVVKVDYHIPHYNGRQVFARTNNNQLWVSFIEKAFAKIKGSYANLRGTLNDEALTCLTGCPTTLIMMDKIKDSENVWEIFIKY
;
A
#
# COMPACT_ATOMS: atom_id res chain seq x y z
N MET A 1 12.84 -12.27 -25.93
CA MET A 1 12.50 -10.84 -26.16
C MET A 1 12.51 -10.17 -24.80
N SER A 2 13.44 -9.24 -24.55
CA SER A 2 13.35 -8.39 -23.35
C SER A 2 12.50 -7.19 -23.71
N PHE A 3 11.33 -7.06 -23.10
CA PHE A 3 10.46 -5.91 -23.30
C PHE A 3 10.84 -4.83 -22.29
N SER A 4 11.32 -3.70 -22.78
CA SER A 4 11.45 -2.48 -21.98
C SER A 4 10.08 -1.82 -21.89
N VAL A 5 9.45 -1.89 -20.72
CA VAL A 5 8.28 -1.05 -20.43
C VAL A 5 8.82 0.38 -20.35
N VAL A 6 8.38 1.25 -21.26
CA VAL A 6 8.69 2.68 -21.18
C VAL A 6 7.78 3.26 -20.10
N PHE A 7 8.29 3.28 -18.87
CA PHE A 7 7.63 3.97 -17.76
C PHE A 7 7.54 5.45 -18.09
N GLN A 8 6.45 6.09 -17.68
CA GLN A 8 6.45 7.54 -17.60
C GLN A 8 7.33 7.91 -16.40
N THR A 9 8.63 7.93 -16.62
CA THR A 9 9.62 8.09 -15.56
C THR A 9 9.37 9.43 -14.88
N PRO A 10 9.17 9.45 -13.55
CA PRO A 10 8.99 10.67 -12.79
C PRO A 10 10.16 11.62 -13.00
N ASN A 11 9.95 12.90 -12.67
CA ASN A 11 11.06 13.75 -12.31
C ASN A 11 11.72 13.17 -11.04
N GLU A 12 12.86 12.49 -11.19
CA GLU A 12 13.63 11.89 -10.10
C GLU A 12 13.97 12.88 -8.98
N GLU A 13 13.98 14.19 -9.27
CA GLU A 13 14.28 15.24 -8.31
C GLU A 13 13.30 15.26 -7.13
N ILE A 14 12.00 15.01 -7.37
CA ILE A 14 10.99 15.02 -6.30
C ILE A 14 11.31 13.92 -5.29
N PHE A 15 11.64 12.72 -5.77
CA PHE A 15 11.92 11.59 -4.89
C PHE A 15 13.22 11.77 -4.13
N LYS A 16 14.28 12.25 -4.78
CA LYS A 16 15.55 12.57 -4.12
C LYS A 16 15.37 13.62 -3.02
N LYS A 17 14.53 14.63 -3.27
CA LYS A 17 14.21 15.66 -2.29
C LYS A 17 13.46 15.10 -1.08
N GLU A 18 12.38 14.34 -1.31
CA GLU A 18 11.57 13.78 -0.23
C GLU A 18 12.33 12.71 0.58
N GLU A 19 13.18 11.93 -0.08
CA GLU A 19 14.09 10.98 0.57
C GLU A 19 15.06 11.68 1.52
N LYS A 20 15.71 12.76 1.06
CA LYS A 20 16.60 13.56 1.91
C LYS A 20 15.88 14.13 3.13
N ILE A 21 14.63 14.58 2.98
CA ILE A 21 13.80 15.05 4.11
C ILE A 21 13.55 13.91 5.11
N CYS A 22 13.29 12.69 4.62
CA CYS A 22 13.09 11.52 5.47
C CYS A 22 14.39 11.12 6.19
N GLU A 23 15.54 11.20 5.53
CA GLU A 23 16.86 10.93 6.13
C GLU A 23 17.17 11.91 7.26
N GLU A 24 17.02 13.21 7.03
CA GLU A 24 17.23 14.24 8.06
C GLU A 24 16.28 14.05 9.25
N GLN A 25 15.03 13.67 9.00
CA GLN A 25 14.06 13.36 10.05
C GLN A 25 14.43 12.08 10.81
N ALA A 26 14.92 11.05 10.12
CA ALA A 26 15.36 9.80 10.73
C ALA A 26 16.57 10.02 11.64
N GLU A 27 17.53 10.87 11.25
CA GLU A 27 18.67 11.24 12.11
C GLU A 27 18.22 11.86 13.43
N LEU A 28 17.23 12.76 13.39
CA LEU A 28 16.66 13.35 14.59
C LEU A 28 15.99 12.28 15.48
N LEU A 29 15.15 11.42 14.90
CA LEU A 29 14.44 10.37 15.62
C LEU A 29 15.41 9.36 16.27
N ARG A 30 16.49 8.99 15.56
CA ARG A 30 17.57 8.16 16.12
C ARG A 30 18.23 8.81 17.33
N SER A 31 18.41 10.14 17.30
CA SER A 31 19.04 10.88 18.41
C SER A 31 18.15 10.97 19.65
N THR A 32 16.82 10.96 19.49
CA THR A 32 15.85 11.00 20.60
C THR A 32 15.42 9.61 21.06
N GLY A 33 15.63 8.58 20.23
CA GLY A 33 15.11 7.22 20.46
C GLY A 33 13.60 7.11 20.22
N GLU A 34 13.00 8.09 19.54
CA GLU A 34 11.58 8.11 19.20
C GLU A 34 11.35 7.51 17.82
N THR A 35 10.08 7.18 17.55
CA THR A 35 9.64 6.69 16.23
C THR A 35 8.68 7.68 15.62
N TYR A 36 8.68 7.77 14.30
CA TYR A 36 7.79 8.64 13.56
C TYR A 36 6.32 8.29 13.81
N VAL A 37 5.52 9.34 13.99
CA VAL A 37 4.06 9.28 14.05
C VAL A 37 3.53 10.29 13.04
N ASP A 38 2.68 9.83 12.14
CA ASP A 38 2.09 10.66 11.10
C ASP A 38 1.02 11.57 11.70
N GLN A 39 1.30 12.88 11.74
CA GLN A 39 0.39 13.86 12.33
C GLN A 39 -0.88 14.07 11.48
N ASP A 40 -0.83 13.77 10.18
CA ASP A 40 -1.96 13.95 9.27
C ASP A 40 -2.83 12.69 9.17
N PHE A 41 -2.31 11.55 9.62
CA PHE A 41 -3.02 10.27 9.61
C PHE A 41 -2.63 9.41 10.84
N PRO A 42 -2.88 9.91 12.06
CA PRO A 42 -2.30 9.36 13.27
C PRO A 42 -2.90 8.01 13.67
N PRO A 43 -2.11 7.14 14.30
CA PRO A 43 -2.48 5.75 14.59
C PRO A 43 -3.49 5.60 15.74
N ASP A 44 -3.86 6.68 16.40
CA ASP A 44 -4.80 6.73 17.52
C ASP A 44 -6.06 7.56 17.20
N ASP A 45 -6.19 8.08 15.97
CA ASP A 45 -7.41 8.76 15.53
C ASP A 45 -8.37 7.79 14.80
N PRO A 46 -9.53 7.48 15.38
CA PRO A 46 -10.53 6.63 14.75
C PRO A 46 -11.03 7.17 13.40
N SER A 47 -10.91 8.47 13.14
CA SER A 47 -11.29 9.08 11.85
C SER A 47 -10.44 8.54 10.69
N CYS A 48 -9.20 8.14 10.96
CA CYS A 48 -8.30 7.54 9.98
C CYS A 48 -8.78 6.14 9.56
N VAL A 49 -9.49 5.42 10.43
CA VAL A 49 -10.18 4.17 10.07
C VAL A 49 -11.52 4.47 9.40
N GLY A 50 -12.33 5.32 10.03
CA GLY A 50 -13.71 5.60 9.64
C GLY A 50 -14.67 4.45 9.94
N THR A 51 -15.92 4.57 9.47
CA THR A 51 -16.95 3.54 9.68
C THR A 51 -16.85 2.45 8.62
N ILE A 52 -16.37 1.26 9.00
CA ILE A 52 -16.28 0.11 8.09
C ILE A 52 -17.64 -0.57 7.97
N LEU A 53 -18.15 -0.68 6.74
CA LEU A 53 -19.47 -1.20 6.42
C LEU A 53 -19.39 -2.55 5.71
N ASP A 54 -20.32 -3.47 6.00
CA ASP A 54 -20.52 -4.70 5.23
C ASP A 54 -21.23 -4.44 3.89
N ARG A 55 -21.50 -5.53 3.15
CA ARG A 55 -22.25 -5.51 1.89
C ARG A 55 -23.71 -5.06 2.02
N HIS A 56 -24.24 -4.94 3.23
CA HIS A 56 -25.59 -4.49 3.57
C HIS A 56 -25.58 -3.11 4.25
N ASP A 57 -24.45 -2.39 4.17
CA ASP A 57 -24.24 -1.07 4.77
C ASP A 57 -24.38 -1.05 6.31
N LYS A 58 -24.06 -2.18 6.95
CA LYS A 58 -24.03 -2.28 8.42
C LYS A 58 -22.60 -2.17 8.95
N PRO A 59 -22.36 -1.43 10.05
CA PRO A 59 -21.03 -1.33 10.65
C PRO A 59 -20.51 -2.69 11.15
N THR A 60 -19.29 -3.06 10.78
CA THR A 60 -18.68 -4.38 11.10
C THR A 60 -17.53 -4.35 12.11
N LEU A 61 -16.87 -3.19 12.27
CA LEU A 61 -15.69 -3.03 13.12
C LEU A 61 -15.90 -1.85 14.07
N GLN A 62 -16.75 -2.06 15.08
CA GLN A 62 -17.21 -0.98 15.97
C GLN A 62 -16.22 -0.67 17.11
N ASP A 63 -15.32 -1.60 17.45
CA ASP A 63 -14.39 -1.49 18.59
C ASP A 63 -12.93 -1.28 18.18
N MET A 64 -12.69 -0.61 17.05
CA MET A 64 -11.34 -0.27 16.56
C MET A 64 -10.76 1.00 17.22
N THR A 65 -11.07 1.23 18.50
CA THR A 65 -10.76 2.47 19.23
C THR A 65 -9.37 2.48 19.87
N GLY A 66 -8.65 1.37 19.84
CA GLY A 66 -7.29 1.26 20.36
C GLY A 66 -6.23 1.79 19.38
N PRO A 67 -5.07 2.24 19.89
CA PRO A 67 -3.97 2.70 19.04
C PRO A 67 -3.44 1.55 18.18
N TRP A 68 -3.10 1.86 16.94
CA TRP A 68 -2.54 0.88 16.01
C TRP A 68 -1.19 0.32 16.49
N TYR A 69 -0.85 -0.88 16.03
CA TYR A 69 0.34 -1.58 16.50
C TYR A 69 1.52 -1.29 15.58
N PRO A 70 2.71 -0.96 16.12
CA PRO A 70 3.94 -1.05 15.36
C PRO A 70 4.28 -2.54 15.09
N PRO A 71 5.15 -2.84 14.12
CA PRO A 71 5.42 -4.21 13.68
C PRO A 71 5.76 -5.20 14.79
N HIS A 72 6.59 -4.82 15.77
CA HIS A 72 7.04 -5.68 16.87
C HIS A 72 5.93 -6.09 17.85
N LYS A 73 4.73 -5.48 17.78
CA LYS A 73 3.59 -5.87 18.62
C LYS A 73 2.72 -6.97 18.01
N PHE A 74 2.90 -7.33 16.74
CA PHE A 74 2.13 -8.40 16.07
C PHE A 74 2.71 -9.79 16.33
N THR A 75 2.94 -10.15 17.60
CA THR A 75 3.75 -11.30 18.02
C THR A 75 3.27 -12.68 17.54
N GLU A 76 2.01 -12.81 17.13
CA GLU A 76 1.45 -14.08 16.63
C GLU A 76 1.77 -14.33 15.14
N ILE A 77 2.05 -13.28 14.37
CA ILE A 77 2.13 -13.32 12.90
C ILE A 77 3.45 -12.74 12.41
N LEU A 78 3.95 -11.70 13.09
CA LEU A 78 5.27 -11.10 12.88
C LEU A 78 6.17 -11.48 14.06
N ASN A 79 7.37 -11.95 13.75
CA ASN A 79 8.45 -11.95 14.73
C ASN A 79 9.29 -10.67 14.57
N ASP A 80 10.31 -10.52 15.42
CA ASP A 80 11.20 -9.34 15.39
C ASP A 80 12.00 -9.19 14.08
N ASP A 81 12.03 -10.23 13.24
CA ASP A 81 12.65 -10.24 11.90
C ASP A 81 11.63 -9.94 10.78
N TRP A 82 10.67 -9.06 11.05
CA TRP A 82 9.78 -8.53 10.01
C TRP A 82 10.57 -7.72 8.97
N CYS A 83 10.05 -7.64 7.76
CA CYS A 83 10.61 -6.82 6.69
C CYS A 83 9.52 -6.07 5.92
N VAL A 84 9.92 -5.03 5.17
CA VAL A 84 9.01 -4.33 4.26
C VAL A 84 8.56 -5.32 3.19
N TYR A 85 9.53 -5.93 2.49
CA TYR A 85 9.36 -7.08 1.61
C TYR A 85 10.66 -7.87 1.50
N ASN A 86 10.55 -9.16 1.18
CA ASN A 86 11.67 -10.04 0.85
C ASN A 86 11.34 -10.84 -0.42
N ASP A 87 10.27 -11.64 -0.35
CA ASP A 87 9.67 -12.34 -1.49
C ASP A 87 8.17 -11.94 -1.59
N PRO A 88 7.88 -10.75 -2.14
CA PRO A 88 6.51 -10.28 -2.29
C PRO A 88 5.81 -11.13 -3.34
N TRP A 89 4.73 -11.79 -2.93
CA TRP A 89 3.97 -12.67 -3.81
C TRP A 89 2.46 -12.51 -3.61
N PRO A 90 1.64 -12.51 -4.67
CA PRO A 90 0.20 -12.34 -4.55
C PRO A 90 -0.48 -13.32 -3.59
N PHE A 91 -0.08 -14.59 -3.60
CA PHE A 91 -0.68 -15.62 -2.73
C PHE A 91 -0.30 -15.47 -1.25
N HIS A 92 0.63 -14.58 -0.91
CA HIS A 92 0.90 -14.24 0.48
C HIS A 92 -0.13 -13.25 1.03
N VAL A 93 -0.89 -12.56 0.17
CA VAL A 93 -1.79 -11.47 0.56
C VAL A 93 -3.17 -11.99 0.94
N ASP A 94 -3.67 -11.45 2.04
CA ASP A 94 -5.06 -11.52 2.48
C ASP A 94 -5.60 -10.10 2.57
N GLN A 95 -6.74 -9.83 1.94
CA GLN A 95 -7.39 -8.51 1.89
C GLN A 95 -7.87 -8.05 3.28
N GLY A 96 -8.18 -8.97 4.19
CA GLY A 96 -8.75 -8.60 5.49
C GLY A 96 -10.18 -8.08 5.37
N ASN A 97 -10.58 -7.19 6.30
CA ASN A 97 -11.97 -6.87 6.58
C ASN A 97 -12.40 -5.49 6.03
N LEU A 98 -12.05 -5.22 4.76
CA LEU A 98 -12.38 -3.99 4.03
C LEU A 98 -12.89 -4.31 2.63
N GLY A 99 -13.79 -3.50 2.08
CA GLY A 99 -14.39 -3.71 0.76
C GLY A 99 -13.60 -3.12 -0.41
N ASP A 100 -12.28 -3.21 -0.39
CA ASP A 100 -11.33 -2.55 -1.30
C ASP A 100 -10.61 -3.54 -2.23
N CYS A 101 -11.22 -4.68 -2.54
CA CYS A 101 -10.62 -5.75 -3.35
C CYS A 101 -10.00 -5.28 -4.68
N GLY A 102 -10.52 -4.21 -5.31
CA GLY A 102 -9.94 -3.65 -6.52
C GLY A 102 -8.59 -2.98 -6.29
N LEU A 103 -8.37 -2.38 -5.11
CA LEU A 103 -7.05 -1.91 -4.68
C LEU A 103 -6.12 -3.10 -4.46
N ILE A 104 -6.53 -4.07 -3.63
CA ILE A 104 -5.67 -5.20 -3.26
C ILE A 104 -5.25 -6.03 -4.47
N ALA A 105 -6.17 -6.27 -5.42
CA ALA A 105 -5.85 -6.94 -6.68
C ALA A 105 -4.81 -6.17 -7.50
N ALA A 106 -4.88 -4.84 -7.54
CA ALA A 106 -3.88 -4.02 -8.22
C ALA A 106 -2.51 -4.07 -7.53
N ILE A 107 -2.46 -4.03 -6.20
CA ILE A 107 -1.19 -4.17 -5.44
C ILE A 107 -0.59 -5.57 -5.67
N GLN A 108 -1.40 -6.63 -5.64
CA GLN A 108 -0.96 -7.98 -5.98
C GLN A 108 -0.41 -8.08 -7.41
N CYS A 109 -1.05 -7.44 -8.39
CA CYS A 109 -0.55 -7.40 -9.77
C CYS A 109 0.85 -6.79 -9.87
N ILE A 110 1.11 -5.64 -9.22
CA ILE A 110 2.45 -5.02 -9.27
C ILE A 110 3.50 -5.83 -8.51
N ALA A 111 3.12 -6.60 -7.47
CA ALA A 111 4.07 -7.45 -6.73
C ALA A 111 4.72 -8.52 -7.62
N ARG A 112 4.11 -8.90 -8.75
CA ARG A 112 4.72 -9.78 -9.75
C ARG A 112 5.89 -9.14 -10.51
N ARG A 113 6.08 -7.82 -10.37
CA ARG A 113 7.13 -7.03 -11.00
C ARG A 113 7.91 -6.33 -9.89
N LYS A 114 8.95 -6.99 -9.39
CA LYS A 114 9.76 -6.52 -8.26
C LYS A 114 10.20 -5.05 -8.40
N GLU A 115 10.67 -4.64 -9.58
CA GLU A 115 11.07 -3.26 -9.87
C GLU A 115 9.94 -2.24 -9.65
N LEU A 116 8.68 -2.59 -9.95
CA LEU A 116 7.54 -1.72 -9.69
C LEU A 116 7.26 -1.61 -8.20
N LEU A 117 7.30 -2.73 -7.47
CA LEU A 117 7.09 -2.70 -6.02
C LEU A 117 8.19 -1.88 -5.32
N GLU A 118 9.45 -2.10 -5.67
CA GLU A 118 10.59 -1.35 -5.11
C GLU A 118 10.54 0.14 -5.47
N PHE A 119 10.04 0.45 -6.65
CA PHE A 119 9.80 1.82 -7.05
C PHE A 119 8.70 2.48 -6.20
N ILE A 120 7.57 1.78 -5.97
CA ILE A 120 6.41 2.29 -5.22
C ILE A 120 6.67 2.34 -3.71
N LEU A 121 7.36 1.35 -3.18
CA LEU A 121 7.67 1.23 -1.77
C LEU A 121 9.18 0.96 -1.65
N PRO A 122 10.05 1.97 -1.68
CA PRO A 122 11.48 1.72 -1.58
C PRO A 122 11.83 1.19 -0.18
N ASP A 123 12.67 0.17 -0.07
CA ASP A 123 13.13 -0.32 1.23
C ASP A 123 14.22 0.59 1.77
N ARG A 124 14.03 1.09 3.00
CA ARG A 124 14.94 2.06 3.64
C ARG A 124 15.20 1.64 5.06
N ASP A 125 16.43 1.88 5.50
CA ASP A 125 16.87 1.63 6.86
C ASP A 125 15.96 2.34 7.87
N TYR A 126 15.62 3.61 7.59
CA TYR A 126 14.73 4.44 8.43
C TYR A 126 13.32 3.88 8.63
N THR A 127 12.88 2.93 7.80
CA THR A 127 11.55 2.31 7.94
C THR A 127 11.51 1.37 9.13
N LYS A 128 12.59 0.63 9.38
CA LYS A 128 12.62 -0.36 10.48
C LYS A 128 12.94 0.28 11.83
N ASP A 129 13.91 1.18 11.88
CA ASP A 129 14.40 1.78 13.13
C ASP A 129 13.60 3.02 13.56
N CYS A 130 13.18 3.87 12.63
CA CYS A 130 12.46 5.11 12.90
C CYS A 130 10.98 5.04 12.57
N GLY A 131 10.52 4.01 11.86
CA GLY A 131 9.11 3.85 11.49
C GLY A 131 8.60 4.80 10.42
N ILE A 132 9.50 5.43 9.64
CA ILE A 132 9.13 6.25 8.48
C ILE A 132 8.91 5.35 7.27
N VAL A 133 7.68 5.32 6.76
CA VAL A 133 7.34 4.59 5.54
C VAL A 133 7.01 5.59 4.44
N HIS A 134 7.64 5.42 3.28
CA HIS A 134 7.43 6.25 2.10
C HIS A 134 6.82 5.45 0.96
N VAL A 135 5.67 5.89 0.47
CA VAL A 135 4.96 5.23 -0.63
C VAL A 135 4.82 6.22 -1.77
N ARG A 136 5.35 5.88 -2.94
CA ARG A 136 5.25 6.70 -4.14
C ARG A 136 3.94 6.38 -4.85
N LEU A 137 3.06 7.37 -4.98
CA LEU A 137 1.76 7.20 -5.64
C LEU A 137 1.56 8.27 -6.70
N PHE A 138 0.90 7.90 -7.79
CA PHE A 138 0.53 8.80 -8.87
C PHE A 138 -0.87 9.39 -8.62
N VAL A 139 -0.90 10.50 -7.90
CA VAL A 139 -2.13 11.14 -7.42
C VAL A 139 -2.35 12.45 -8.18
N LYS A 140 -3.58 12.72 -8.63
CA LYS A 140 -3.94 13.96 -9.36
C LYS A 140 -2.98 14.25 -10.54
N LYS A 141 -2.61 13.21 -11.29
CA LYS A 141 -1.72 13.26 -12.48
C LYS A 141 -0.27 13.63 -12.21
N LYS A 142 0.20 13.46 -10.97
CA LYS A 142 1.61 13.70 -10.60
C LYS A 142 2.07 12.64 -9.60
N TRP A 143 3.36 12.35 -9.63
CA TRP A 143 3.98 11.52 -8.61
C TRP A 143 4.10 12.30 -7.30
N GLU A 144 3.66 11.68 -6.21
CA GLU A 144 3.77 12.18 -4.85
C GLU A 144 4.41 11.11 -3.95
N VAL A 145 5.16 11.54 -2.95
CA VAL A 145 5.64 10.66 -1.88
C VAL A 145 4.70 10.80 -0.70
N VAL A 146 3.94 9.76 -0.43
CA VAL A 146 3.04 9.65 0.72
C VAL A 146 3.83 9.07 1.88
N LYS A 147 4.18 9.93 2.82
CA LYS A 147 4.82 9.54 4.08
C LYS A 147 3.76 9.11 5.08
N VAL A 148 3.93 7.93 5.68
CA VAL A 148 3.10 7.38 6.76
C VAL A 148 4.00 6.76 7.82
N ASP A 149 3.51 6.62 9.05
CA ASP A 149 4.21 5.82 10.05
C ASP A 149 3.95 4.31 9.85
N TYR A 150 4.78 3.47 10.48
CA TYR A 150 4.71 2.02 10.39
C TYR A 150 3.59 1.33 11.20
N HIS A 151 2.73 2.06 11.91
CA HIS A 151 1.69 1.46 12.74
C HIS A 151 0.53 0.99 11.86
N ILE A 152 0.04 -0.23 12.11
CA ILE A 152 -1.00 -0.86 11.32
C ILE A 152 -2.26 -1.11 12.17
N PRO A 153 -3.47 -0.79 11.67
CA PRO A 153 -4.72 -1.09 12.37
C PRO A 153 -4.85 -2.59 12.66
N HIS A 154 -5.28 -2.91 13.88
CA HIS A 154 -5.37 -4.29 14.34
C HIS A 154 -6.67 -4.56 15.12
N TYR A 155 -7.10 -5.81 15.10
CA TYR A 155 -8.16 -6.33 15.97
C TYR A 155 -7.62 -7.56 16.69
N ASN A 156 -7.63 -7.55 18.04
CA ASN A 156 -7.07 -8.61 18.88
C ASN A 156 -5.64 -9.03 18.48
N GLY A 157 -4.73 -8.06 18.33
CA GLY A 157 -3.33 -8.33 18.00
C GLY A 157 -3.02 -8.77 16.56
N ARG A 158 -4.03 -8.79 15.66
CA ARG A 158 -3.87 -9.15 14.24
C ARG A 158 -4.24 -7.99 13.33
N GLN A 159 -3.49 -7.78 12.24
CA GLN A 159 -3.82 -6.78 11.21
C GLN A 159 -5.25 -6.99 10.69
N VAL A 160 -6.06 -5.94 10.72
CA VAL A 160 -7.50 -6.03 10.41
C VAL A 160 -7.79 -5.88 8.90
N PHE A 161 -6.98 -5.08 8.20
CA PHE A 161 -7.07 -4.84 6.75
C PHE A 161 -6.05 -5.69 5.99
N ALA A 162 -5.58 -5.23 4.83
CA ALA A 162 -4.69 -6.00 4.00
C ALA A 162 -3.42 -6.38 4.77
N ARG A 163 -3.06 -7.66 4.66
CA ARG A 163 -1.95 -8.26 5.39
C ARG A 163 -1.30 -9.33 4.55
N THR A 164 -0.09 -9.72 4.93
CA THR A 164 0.51 -10.95 4.41
C THR A 164 0.46 -12.05 5.46
N ASN A 165 0.48 -13.30 5.00
CA ASN A 165 0.57 -14.48 5.89
C ASN A 165 2.01 -14.81 6.30
N ASN A 166 2.95 -13.89 6.08
CA ASN A 166 4.35 -14.01 6.44
C ASN A 166 4.85 -12.71 7.07
N ASN A 167 6.16 -12.64 7.35
CA ASN A 167 6.80 -11.51 8.03
C ASN A 167 6.97 -10.25 7.16
N GLN A 168 5.99 -9.91 6.31
CA GLN A 168 6.09 -8.80 5.35
C GLN A 168 4.93 -7.80 5.49
N LEU A 169 5.22 -6.51 5.36
CA LEU A 169 4.23 -5.45 5.56
C LEU A 169 3.94 -4.59 4.32
N TRP A 170 4.54 -4.89 3.17
CA TRP A 170 4.39 -4.09 1.95
C TRP A 170 2.94 -3.80 1.56
N VAL A 171 2.05 -4.79 1.65
CA VAL A 171 0.64 -4.60 1.26
C VAL A 171 -0.07 -3.67 2.23
N SER A 172 0.16 -3.82 3.55
CA SER A 172 -0.43 -2.98 4.59
C SER A 172 0.07 -1.54 4.49
N PHE A 173 1.34 -1.34 4.17
CA PHE A 173 1.91 0.00 3.98
C PHE A 173 1.36 0.71 2.75
N ILE A 174 1.23 0.00 1.62
CA ILE A 174 0.66 0.59 0.41
C ILE A 174 -0.83 0.91 0.62
N GLU A 175 -1.61 -0.03 1.18
CA GLU A 175 -3.02 0.20 1.53
C GLU A 175 -3.18 1.40 2.48
N LYS A 176 -2.35 1.51 3.52
CA LYS A 176 -2.34 2.67 4.44
C LYS A 176 -2.10 3.99 3.71
N ALA A 177 -1.14 4.04 2.79
CA ALA A 177 -0.88 5.25 2.00
C ALA A 177 -2.07 5.65 1.12
N PHE A 178 -2.76 4.67 0.53
CA PHE A 178 -4.02 4.92 -0.18
C PHE A 178 -5.10 5.46 0.77
N ALA A 179 -5.24 4.86 1.96
CA ALA A 179 -6.20 5.31 2.98
C ALA A 179 -5.95 6.76 3.36
N LYS A 180 -4.68 7.15 3.60
CA LYS A 180 -4.28 8.54 3.86
C LYS A 180 -4.70 9.49 2.73
N ILE A 181 -4.41 9.14 1.48
CA ILE A 181 -4.80 9.97 0.32
C ILE A 181 -6.32 10.11 0.20
N LYS A 182 -7.06 9.05 0.54
CA LYS A 182 -8.52 9.01 0.51
C LYS A 182 -9.16 9.58 1.79
N GLY A 183 -8.37 9.89 2.81
CA GLY A 183 -8.78 10.45 4.09
C GLY A 183 -9.16 9.44 5.16
N SER A 184 -9.42 8.17 4.82
CA SER A 184 -9.65 7.09 5.78
C SER A 184 -9.60 5.71 5.09
N TYR A 185 -9.44 4.63 5.87
CA TYR A 185 -9.59 3.26 5.35
C TYR A 185 -11.01 3.01 4.82
N ALA A 186 -12.04 3.50 5.50
CA ALA A 186 -13.43 3.37 5.05
C ALA A 186 -13.65 3.89 3.62
N ASN A 187 -12.92 4.93 3.23
CA ASN A 187 -13.00 5.54 1.89
C ASN A 187 -12.32 4.70 0.80
N LEU A 188 -11.64 3.60 1.13
CA LEU A 188 -11.12 2.65 0.15
C LEU A 188 -12.18 1.67 -0.34
N ARG A 189 -13.35 1.57 0.32
CA ARG A 189 -14.43 0.69 -0.09
C ARG A 189 -14.87 1.01 -1.53
N GLY A 190 -14.85 -0.01 -2.38
CA GLY A 190 -15.24 0.11 -3.78
C GLY A 190 -14.18 0.73 -4.68
N THR A 191 -12.92 0.83 -4.24
CA THR A 191 -11.81 1.26 -5.10
C THR A 191 -11.76 0.40 -6.37
N LEU A 192 -11.73 1.04 -7.53
CA LEU A 192 -11.70 0.37 -8.83
C LEU A 192 -10.27 -0.04 -9.20
N ASN A 193 -10.13 -1.19 -9.86
CA ASN A 193 -8.82 -1.75 -10.25
C ASN A 193 -8.04 -0.80 -11.18
N ASP A 194 -8.73 -0.15 -12.11
CA ASP A 194 -8.15 0.77 -13.08
C ASP A 194 -7.64 2.05 -12.42
N GLU A 195 -8.39 2.58 -11.45
CA GLU A 195 -7.96 3.69 -10.61
C GLU A 195 -6.69 3.32 -9.81
N ALA A 196 -6.71 2.16 -9.13
CA ALA A 196 -5.59 1.69 -8.33
C ALA A 196 -4.33 1.43 -9.18
N LEU A 197 -4.46 0.76 -10.33
CA LEU A 197 -3.35 0.52 -11.27
C LEU A 197 -2.78 1.84 -11.81
N THR A 198 -3.63 2.81 -12.16
CA THR A 198 -3.16 4.12 -12.62
C THR A 198 -2.38 4.83 -11.50
N CYS A 199 -2.86 4.76 -10.26
CA CYS A 199 -2.18 5.34 -9.11
C CYS A 199 -0.82 4.64 -8.81
N LEU A 200 -0.74 3.32 -8.99
CA LEU A 200 0.47 2.53 -8.75
C LEU A 200 1.49 2.57 -9.90
N THR A 201 1.10 3.01 -11.11
CA THR A 201 1.98 2.93 -12.29
C THR A 201 2.16 4.24 -13.03
N GLY A 202 1.25 5.20 -12.83
CA GLY A 202 1.14 6.39 -13.67
C GLY A 202 0.67 6.12 -15.11
N CYS A 203 0.39 4.86 -15.46
CA CYS A 203 0.02 4.46 -16.81
C CYS A 203 -1.50 4.41 -17.01
N PRO A 204 -1.99 4.68 -18.24
CA PRO A 204 -3.39 4.47 -18.57
C PRO A 204 -3.74 2.98 -18.57
N THR A 205 -4.99 2.68 -18.26
CA THR A 205 -5.55 1.33 -18.23
C THR A 205 -6.53 1.12 -19.38
N THR A 206 -6.71 -0.14 -19.80
CA THR A 206 -7.71 -0.52 -20.80
C THR A 206 -8.59 -1.62 -20.22
N LEU A 207 -9.92 -1.41 -20.26
CA LEU A 207 -10.90 -2.39 -19.83
C LEU A 207 -11.40 -3.20 -21.04
N ILE A 208 -11.25 -4.52 -20.98
CA ILE A 208 -11.77 -5.44 -21.98
C ILE A 208 -13.01 -6.12 -21.41
N MET A 209 -14.17 -5.89 -22.04
CA MET A 209 -15.43 -6.51 -21.66
C MET A 209 -15.55 -7.89 -22.30
N MET A 210 -15.38 -8.95 -21.51
CA MET A 210 -15.27 -10.32 -22.01
C MET A 210 -16.51 -10.79 -22.78
N ASP A 211 -17.70 -10.33 -22.39
CA ASP A 211 -18.99 -10.61 -23.03
C ASP A 211 -19.15 -9.97 -24.42
N LYS A 212 -18.33 -8.96 -24.73
CA LYS A 212 -18.31 -8.26 -26.02
C LYS A 212 -17.24 -8.78 -26.98
N ILE A 213 -16.42 -9.73 -26.53
CA ILE A 213 -15.39 -10.35 -27.36
C ILE A 213 -16.05 -11.30 -28.35
N LYS A 214 -15.90 -11.02 -29.64
CA LYS A 214 -16.33 -11.91 -30.73
C LYS A 214 -15.20 -12.80 -31.26
N ASP A 215 -13.95 -12.41 -31.02
CA ASP A 215 -12.75 -13.08 -31.49
C ASP A 215 -11.79 -13.28 -30.30
N SER A 216 -11.74 -14.52 -29.81
CA SER A 216 -10.92 -14.90 -28.65
C SER A 216 -9.42 -14.89 -28.94
N GLU A 217 -9.01 -15.15 -30.18
CA GLU A 217 -7.60 -15.21 -30.56
C GLU A 217 -6.96 -13.82 -30.50
N ASN A 218 -7.65 -12.81 -31.03
CA ASN A 218 -7.21 -11.41 -30.95
C ASN A 218 -7.03 -10.95 -29.48
N VAL A 219 -7.85 -11.44 -28.55
CA VAL A 219 -7.70 -11.08 -27.13
C VAL A 219 -6.53 -11.78 -26.48
N TRP A 220 -6.28 -13.04 -26.84
CA TRP A 220 -5.08 -13.74 -26.40
C TRP A 220 -3.81 -13.04 -26.91
N GLU A 221 -3.81 -12.61 -28.18
CA GLU A 221 -2.71 -11.83 -28.75
C GLU A 221 -2.46 -10.52 -27.98
N ILE A 222 -3.51 -9.82 -27.55
CA ILE A 222 -3.37 -8.63 -26.70
C ILE A 222 -2.74 -8.97 -25.35
N PHE A 223 -3.15 -10.07 -24.71
CA PHE A 223 -2.65 -10.45 -23.38
C PHE A 223 -1.19 -10.90 -23.37
N ILE A 224 -0.70 -11.54 -24.44
CA ILE A 224 0.69 -11.99 -24.53
C ILE A 224 1.65 -10.94 -25.09
N LYS A 225 1.14 -9.80 -25.57
CA LYS A 225 1.92 -8.74 -26.20
C LYS A 225 2.75 -7.90 -25.20
N TYR A 226 2.36 -7.91 -23.93
CA TYR A 226 2.94 -7.06 -22.85
C TYR A 226 3.48 -7.91 -21.70
#